data_AF-A0A7S3J793-F1
#
_entry.id   AF-A0A7S3J793-F1
#
_cell.length_a   1.000
_cell.length_b   1.000
_cell.length_c   1.000
_cell.angle_alpha   90.00
_cell.angle_beta   90.00
_cell.angle_gamma   90.00
#
_symmetry.space_group_name_H-M   'P 1'
#
loop_
_entity.id
_entity.type
_entity.pdbx_description
1 polymer ?
#
loop_
_entity_poly.entity_id
_entity_poly.type
_entity_poly.pdbx_seq_one_letter_code
_entity_poly.pdbx_strand_id
1 'polypeptide(L)'
;MEVHKTIGLTKLQRQVEESWKNGKVPLFFDPSGNLETFYKYSGVLCEINKLQISLGIGRRTLEEVKEDIRLKFKSAMKNGSTLAFFMDKAVSKFKDYFDEAYLPQEIFSPEKIVDSEIYKKILNEDENVDIFGNYGC
;
A
#
# COMPACT_ATOMS: atom_id res chain seq x y z
N MET A 1 -25.38 -7.56 0.17
CA MET A 1 -24.91 -8.58 -0.78
C MET A 1 -23.82 -7.93 -1.62
N GLU A 2 -22.54 -8.27 -1.37
CA GLU A 2 -21.44 -7.68 -2.14
C GLU A 2 -21.42 -8.29 -3.55
N VAL A 3 -21.52 -7.42 -4.55
CA VAL A 3 -21.52 -7.80 -5.96
C VAL A 3 -20.07 -7.89 -6.42
N HIS A 4 -19.58 -9.11 -6.69
CA HIS A 4 -18.31 -9.28 -7.37
C HIS A 4 -18.47 -8.80 -8.83
N LYS A 5 -17.55 -7.96 -9.29
CA LYS A 5 -17.58 -7.37 -10.63
C LYS A 5 -16.35 -7.83 -11.41
N THR A 6 -16.57 -8.55 -12.50
CA THR A 6 -15.49 -8.89 -13.43
C THR A 6 -15.12 -7.66 -14.25
N ILE A 7 -13.83 -7.36 -14.31
CA ILE A 7 -13.28 -6.23 -15.06
C ILE A 7 -12.13 -6.71 -15.94
N GLY A 8 -11.98 -6.12 -17.11
CA GLY A 8 -10.79 -6.32 -17.93
C GLY A 8 -9.62 -5.49 -17.39
N LEU A 9 -8.39 -5.98 -17.57
CA LEU A 9 -7.17 -5.31 -17.09
C LEU A 9 -7.04 -3.87 -17.59
N THR A 10 -7.47 -3.60 -18.83
CA THR A 10 -7.46 -2.25 -19.43
C THR A 10 -8.36 -1.24 -18.71
N LYS A 11 -9.33 -1.71 -17.91
CA LYS A 11 -10.23 -0.85 -17.12
C LYS A 11 -9.82 -0.73 -15.66
N LEU A 12 -8.77 -1.44 -15.24
CA LEU A 12 -8.39 -1.57 -13.82
C LEU A 12 -8.16 -0.21 -13.15
N GLN A 13 -7.29 0.62 -13.73
CA GLN A 13 -6.95 1.93 -13.17
C GLN A 13 -8.21 2.78 -12.94
N ARG A 14 -9.09 2.84 -13.94
CA ARG A 14 -10.35 3.58 -13.84
C ARG A 14 -11.25 3.04 -12.72
N GLN A 15 -11.31 1.72 -12.54
CA GLN A 15 -12.11 1.10 -11.48
C GLN A 15 -11.53 1.35 -10.08
N VAL A 16 -10.20 1.38 -9.95
CA VAL A 16 -9.53 1.78 -8.69
C VAL A 16 -9.91 3.21 -8.34
N GLU A 17 -9.80 4.15 -9.29
CA GLU A 17 -10.16 5.55 -9.09
C GLU A 17 -11.65 5.74 -8.77
N GLU A 18 -12.54 5.02 -9.47
CA GLU A 18 -13.98 5.01 -9.16
C GLU A 18 -14.24 4.47 -7.74
N SER A 19 -13.57 3.38 -7.33
CA SER A 19 -13.69 2.84 -5.97
C SER A 19 -13.22 3.85 -4.93
N TRP A 20 -12.08 4.48 -5.19
CA TRP A 20 -11.47 5.48 -4.31
C TRP A 20 -12.37 6.69 -4.11
N LYS A 21 -12.94 7.23 -5.20
CA LYS A 21 -13.91 8.35 -5.18
C LYS A 21 -15.18 8.00 -4.39
N ASN A 22 -15.49 6.72 -4.26
CA ASN A 22 -16.61 6.22 -3.46
C ASN A 22 -16.21 5.86 -2.01
N GLY A 23 -15.02 6.27 -1.55
CA GLY A 23 -14.54 6.00 -0.19
C GLY A 23 -14.18 4.54 0.05
N LYS A 24 -13.83 3.77 -0.99
CA LYS A 24 -13.53 2.34 -0.88
C LYS A 24 -12.14 1.99 -1.39
N VAL A 25 -11.44 1.16 -0.63
CA VAL A 25 -10.22 0.49 -1.08
C VAL A 25 -10.61 -0.81 -1.81
N PRO A 26 -10.24 -0.97 -3.08
CA PRO A 26 -10.61 -2.16 -3.84
C PRO A 26 -9.82 -3.39 -3.40
N LEU A 27 -10.53 -4.52 -3.29
CA LEU A 27 -9.93 -5.85 -3.15
C LEU A 27 -10.09 -6.59 -4.48
N PHE A 28 -8.99 -7.16 -4.98
CA PHE A 28 -8.99 -7.90 -6.24
C PHE A 28 -8.74 -9.39 -6.02
N PHE A 29 -9.51 -10.21 -6.74
CA PHE A 29 -9.23 -11.62 -6.92
C PHE A 29 -8.75 -11.83 -8.35
N ASP A 30 -7.48 -12.20 -8.52
CA ASP A 30 -6.85 -12.36 -9.82
C ASP A 30 -6.36 -13.80 -10.05
N PRO A 31 -7.21 -14.67 -10.62
CA PRO A 31 -6.80 -16.02 -10.98
C PRO A 31 -5.80 -16.06 -12.14
N SER A 32 -5.61 -14.96 -12.87
CA SER A 32 -4.74 -14.90 -14.05
C SER A 32 -3.30 -14.51 -13.74
N GLY A 33 -3.04 -13.92 -12.57
CA GLY A 33 -1.72 -13.41 -12.16
C GLY A 33 -1.27 -12.13 -12.88
N ASN A 34 -2.14 -11.52 -13.69
CA ASN A 34 -1.80 -10.35 -14.49
C ASN A 34 -1.72 -9.05 -13.65
N LEU A 35 -2.39 -8.97 -12.51
CA LEU A 35 -2.38 -7.79 -11.64
C LEU A 35 -1.02 -7.54 -11.01
N GLU A 36 -0.31 -8.61 -10.64
CA GLU A 36 1.06 -8.50 -10.11
C GLU A 36 1.96 -7.80 -11.13
N THR A 37 1.95 -8.28 -12.37
CA THR A 37 2.73 -7.70 -13.47
C THR A 37 2.30 -6.26 -13.76
N PHE A 38 0.99 -5.99 -13.78
CA PHE A 38 0.48 -4.63 -13.99
C PHE A 38 1.05 -3.65 -12.96
N TYR A 39 0.90 -3.93 -11.66
CA TYR A 39 1.34 -3.03 -10.61
C TYR A 39 2.85 -2.96 -10.42
N LYS A 40 3.63 -3.95 -10.91
CA LYS A 40 5.09 -3.82 -11.03
C LYS A 40 5.50 -2.70 -11.98
N TYR A 41 4.69 -2.40 -12.99
CA TYR A 41 5.00 -1.36 -13.99
C TYR A 41 4.25 -0.05 -13.76
N SER A 42 3.03 -0.10 -13.23
CA SER A 42 2.15 1.08 -13.12
C SER A 42 2.12 1.71 -11.72
N GLY A 43 2.75 1.11 -10.72
CA GLY A 43 2.68 1.57 -9.34
C GLY A 43 3.76 0.99 -8.44
N VAL A 44 3.49 0.98 -7.14
CA VAL A 44 4.36 0.38 -6.13
C VAL A 44 3.72 -0.93 -5.68
N LEU A 45 4.39 -2.06 -5.94
CA LEU A 45 3.93 -3.37 -5.49
C LEU A 45 4.56 -3.71 -4.13
N CYS A 46 3.72 -3.94 -3.12
CA CYS A 46 4.14 -4.45 -1.81
C CYS A 46 3.81 -5.93 -1.69
N GLU A 47 4.82 -6.79 -1.94
CA GLU A 47 4.70 -8.24 -1.91
C GLU A 47 4.73 -8.79 -0.47
N ILE A 48 3.58 -8.77 0.20
CA ILE A 48 3.43 -9.17 1.61
C ILE A 48 3.82 -10.64 1.80
N ASN A 49 3.51 -11.52 0.84
CA ASN A 49 3.90 -12.93 0.88
C ASN A 49 5.42 -13.12 1.03
N LYS A 50 6.23 -12.37 0.28
CA LYS A 50 7.70 -12.44 0.36
C LYS A 50 8.21 -11.93 1.69
N LEU A 51 7.62 -10.87 2.22
CA LEU A 51 7.96 -10.33 3.53
C LEU A 51 7.65 -11.33 4.65
N GLN A 52 6.48 -11.96 4.61
CA GLN A 52 6.08 -13.00 5.56
C GLN A 52 7.01 -14.22 5.51
N ILE A 53 7.41 -14.66 4.31
CA ILE A 53 8.40 -15.74 4.16
C ILE A 53 9.75 -15.31 4.78
N SER A 54 10.22 -14.09 4.51
CA SER A 54 11.50 -13.61 5.05
C SER A 54 11.52 -13.56 6.59
N LEU A 55 10.38 -13.22 7.21
CA LEU A 55 10.19 -13.26 8.65
C LEU A 55 10.19 -14.71 9.16
N GLY A 56 9.46 -15.60 8.49
CA GLY A 56 9.35 -17.01 8.87
C GLY A 56 10.66 -17.78 8.82
N ILE A 57 11.58 -17.42 7.91
CA ILE A 57 12.92 -18.02 7.83
C ILE A 57 13.98 -17.27 8.67
N GLY A 58 13.59 -16.23 9.41
CA GLY A 58 14.50 -15.43 10.24
C GLY A 58 15.48 -14.54 9.46
N ARG A 59 15.20 -14.26 8.18
CA ARG A 59 16.03 -13.37 7.34
C ARG A 59 15.80 -11.89 7.65
N ARG A 60 14.59 -11.55 8.10
CA ARG A 60 14.22 -10.19 8.52
C ARG A 60 13.48 -10.22 9.85
N THR A 61 13.59 -9.16 10.64
CA THR A 61 12.75 -8.97 11.83
C THR A 61 11.39 -8.38 11.44
N LEU A 62 10.45 -8.36 12.39
CA LEU A 62 9.12 -7.78 12.15
C LEU A 62 9.23 -6.28 11.92
N GLU A 63 10.11 -5.61 12.67
CA GLU A 63 10.38 -4.17 12.58
C GLU A 63 10.95 -3.80 11.20
N GLU A 64 11.89 -4.58 10.68
CA GLU A 64 12.43 -4.38 9.32
C GLU A 64 11.37 -4.56 8.23
N VAL A 65 10.43 -5.49 8.44
CA VAL A 65 9.30 -5.70 7.53
C VAL A 65 8.33 -4.51 7.58
N LYS A 66 7.97 -4.05 8.77
CA LYS A 66 7.08 -2.88 8.94
C LYS A 66 7.69 -1.63 8.31
N GLU A 67 8.99 -1.41 8.52
CA GLU A 67 9.71 -0.29 7.93
C GLU A 67 9.74 -0.36 6.40
N ASP A 68 9.95 -1.55 5.81
CA ASP A 68 9.89 -1.71 4.36
C ASP A 68 8.50 -1.40 3.77
N ILE A 69 7.43 -1.78 4.49
CA ILE A 69 6.06 -1.43 4.08
C ILE A 69 5.85 0.08 4.17
N ARG A 70 6.28 0.72 5.28
CA ARG A 70 6.22 2.17 5.47
C ARG A 70 6.93 2.94 4.35
N LEU A 71 8.14 2.53 4.00
CA LEU A 71 8.93 3.16 2.95
C LEU A 71 8.27 3.04 1.57
N LYS A 72 7.69 1.88 1.24
CA LYS A 72 6.92 1.69 -0.01
C LYS A 72 5.70 2.59 -0.04
N PHE A 73 4.99 2.71 1.07
CA PHE A 73 3.84 3.60 1.19
C PHE A 73 4.25 5.07 1.03
N LYS A 74 5.26 5.52 1.76
CA LYS A 74 5.84 6.88 1.63
C LYS A 74 6.21 7.18 0.19
N SER A 75 6.90 6.25 -0.48
CA SER A 75 7.30 6.39 -1.89
C SER A 75 6.09 6.52 -2.82
N ALA A 76 5.06 5.70 -2.63
CA ALA A 76 3.83 5.77 -3.41
C ALA A 76 3.13 7.14 -3.25
N MET A 77 2.99 7.61 -2.02
CA MET A 77 2.39 8.91 -1.71
C MET A 77 3.19 10.08 -2.31
N LYS A 78 4.51 10.09 -2.09
CA LYS A 78 5.40 11.15 -2.61
C LYS A 78 5.36 11.26 -4.14
N ASN A 79 5.21 10.13 -4.83
CA ASN A 79 5.19 10.06 -6.29
C ASN A 79 3.78 10.07 -6.91
N GLY A 80 2.72 10.20 -6.10
CA GLY A 80 1.34 10.11 -6.59
C GLY A 80 1.01 8.76 -7.27
N SER A 81 1.71 7.69 -6.88
CA SER A 81 1.58 6.35 -7.45
C SER A 81 0.63 5.48 -6.63
N THR A 82 0.01 4.48 -7.26
CA THR A 82 -0.82 3.51 -6.52
C THR A 82 0.06 2.50 -5.78
N LEU A 83 -0.17 2.33 -4.48
CA LEU A 83 0.38 1.21 -3.71
C LEU A 83 -0.58 0.01 -3.80
N ALA A 84 -0.08 -1.14 -4.23
CA ALA A 84 -0.84 -2.39 -4.26
C ALA A 84 -0.24 -3.41 -3.27
N PHE A 85 -1.05 -3.85 -2.30
CA PHE A 85 -0.68 -4.95 -1.40
C PHE A 85 -0.96 -6.28 -2.06
N PHE A 86 0.11 -7.02 -2.37
CA PHE A 86 0.02 -8.33 -3.01
C PHE A 86 0.24 -9.44 -1.99
N MET A 87 -0.84 -10.16 -1.69
CA MET A 87 -0.86 -11.26 -0.72
C MET A 87 -0.58 -12.63 -1.34
N ASP A 88 -0.72 -12.77 -2.67
CA ASP A 88 -0.64 -14.05 -3.37
C ASP A 88 -1.47 -15.15 -2.65
N LYS A 89 -0.86 -16.28 -2.28
CA LYS A 89 -1.47 -17.38 -1.53
C LYS A 89 -1.23 -17.29 -0.02
N ALA A 90 -0.60 -16.23 0.47
CA ALA A 90 -0.28 -16.09 1.88
C ALA A 90 -1.51 -15.63 2.67
N VAL A 91 -1.83 -16.36 3.74
CA VAL A 91 -2.75 -15.85 4.77
C VAL A 91 -1.92 -14.95 5.68
N SER A 92 -1.93 -13.65 5.38
CA SER A 92 -1.22 -12.64 6.16
C SER A 92 -2.15 -12.06 7.21
N LYS A 93 -1.71 -12.04 8.47
CA LYS A 93 -2.40 -11.29 9.52
C LYS A 93 -2.10 -9.81 9.32
N PHE A 94 -2.92 -9.12 8.52
CA PHE A 94 -2.73 -7.69 8.24
C PHE A 94 -2.47 -6.91 9.53
N LYS A 95 -3.25 -7.14 10.58
CA LYS A 95 -3.09 -6.44 11.88
C LYS A 95 -1.68 -6.45 12.48
N ASP A 96 -0.84 -7.43 12.14
CA ASP A 96 0.51 -7.54 12.69
C ASP A 96 1.50 -6.55 12.03
N TYR A 97 1.15 -5.99 10.86
CA TYR A 97 2.00 -5.11 10.06
C TYR A 97 1.56 -3.63 10.06
N PHE A 98 0.34 -3.34 10.49
CA PHE A 98 -0.25 -2.00 10.45
C PHE A 98 -0.54 -1.56 11.89
N ASP A 99 0.41 -0.83 12.45
CA ASP A 99 0.31 -0.17 13.73
C ASP A 99 0.60 1.32 13.58
N GLU A 100 0.18 2.12 14.55
CA GLU A 100 0.33 3.58 14.53
C GLU A 100 1.78 4.06 14.41
N ALA A 101 2.77 3.26 14.81
CA ALA A 101 4.18 3.66 14.77
C ALA A 101 4.79 3.54 13.36
N TYR A 102 4.28 2.64 12.53
CA TYR A 102 4.80 2.42 11.17
C TYR A 102 3.79 2.79 10.09
N LEU A 103 2.56 2.31 10.19
CA LEU A 103 1.56 2.50 9.15
C LEU A 103 0.14 2.51 9.75
N PRO A 104 -0.44 3.70 9.95
CA PRO A 104 -1.72 3.87 10.63
C PRO A 104 -2.86 3.23 9.82
N GLN A 105 -3.92 2.76 10.48
CA GLN A 105 -5.01 2.04 9.78
C GLN A 105 -5.81 2.95 8.83
N GLU A 106 -5.72 4.27 9.03
CA GLU A 106 -6.32 5.31 8.21
C GLU A 106 -5.88 5.26 6.75
N ILE A 107 -4.80 4.55 6.41
CA ILE A 107 -4.42 4.34 5.01
C ILE A 107 -5.46 3.55 4.21
N PHE A 108 -6.35 2.81 4.90
CA PHE A 108 -7.46 2.11 4.27
C PHE A 108 -8.74 2.95 4.15
N SER A 109 -8.67 4.23 4.52
CA SER A 109 -9.74 5.21 4.39
C SER A 109 -9.33 6.26 3.34
N PRO A 110 -9.83 6.16 2.08
CA PRO A 110 -9.52 7.10 1.00
C PRO A 110 -9.69 8.58 1.35
N GLU A 111 -10.64 8.90 2.21
CA GLU A 111 -10.91 10.25 2.70
C GLU A 111 -9.90 10.75 3.74
N LYS A 112 -9.26 9.85 4.49
CA LYS A 112 -8.31 10.20 5.55
C LYS A 112 -6.87 10.24 5.04
N ILE A 113 -6.51 9.34 4.14
CA ILE A 113 -5.14 9.23 3.62
C ILE A 113 -4.71 10.45 2.80
N VAL A 114 -5.65 11.24 2.27
CA VAL A 114 -5.36 12.51 1.59
C VAL A 114 -5.07 13.66 2.57
N ASP A 115 -5.31 13.46 3.87
CA ASP A 115 -4.96 14.41 4.92
C ASP A 115 -3.44 14.44 5.11
N SER A 116 -2.85 15.64 4.99
CA SER A 116 -1.42 15.86 5.19
C SER A 116 -0.96 15.42 6.57
N GLU A 117 -1.82 15.47 7.58
CA GLU A 117 -1.48 15.04 8.94
C GLU A 117 -1.30 13.52 9.03
N ILE A 118 -2.06 12.73 8.26
CA ILE A 118 -1.84 11.28 8.17
C ILE A 118 -0.52 10.96 7.46
N TYR A 119 -0.20 11.72 6.41
CA TYR A 119 1.09 11.56 5.75
C TYR A 119 2.26 11.89 6.69
N LYS A 120 2.17 12.97 7.48
CA LYS A 120 3.20 13.35 8.47
C LYS A 120 3.42 12.31 9.55
N LYS A 121 2.37 11.58 9.99
CA LYS A 121 2.51 10.47 10.97
C LYS A 121 3.39 9.32 10.46
N ILE A 122 3.51 9.18 9.14
CA ILE A 122 4.25 8.11 8.49
C ILE A 122 5.72 8.51 8.27
N LEU A 123 6.03 9.80 8.33
CA LEU A 123 7.38 10.32 8.13
C LEU A 123 8.17 10.32 9.43
N ASN A 124 9.43 9.93 9.33
CA ASN A 124 10.41 10.26 10.36
C ASN A 124 10.77 11.76 10.28
N GLU A 125 11.39 12.29 11.33
CA GLU A 125 11.74 13.72 11.43
C GLU A 125 12.60 14.22 10.25
N ASP A 126 13.50 13.39 9.74
CA ASP A 126 14.40 13.67 8.62
C ASP A 126 13.75 13.49 7.24
N GLU A 127 12.55 12.91 7.18
CA GLU A 127 11.83 12.60 5.94
C GLU A 127 10.78 13.64 5.58
N ASN A 128 10.48 14.58 6.49
CA ASN A 128 9.57 15.69 6.25
C ASN A 128 10.22 16.79 5.39
N VAL A 129 10.57 16.40 4.17
CA VAL A 129 11.20 17.24 3.16
C VAL A 129 10.37 17.23 1.87
N ASP A 130 10.23 18.40 1.26
CA ASP A 130 9.57 18.53 -0.04
C ASP A 130 10.43 17.90 -1.18
N ILE A 131 9.97 18.05 -2.42
CA ILE A 131 10.70 17.55 -3.60
C ILE A 131 12.04 18.27 -3.86
N PHE A 132 12.26 19.43 -3.24
CA PHE A 132 13.46 20.26 -3.35
C PHE A 132 14.37 20.17 -2.11
N GLY A 133 13.97 19.42 -1.07
CA GLY A 133 14.73 19.24 0.16
C GLY A 133 14.44 20.28 1.25
N ASN A 134 13.36 21.08 1.14
CA ASN A 134 12.97 22.02 2.18
C ASN A 134 12.18 21.32 3.29
N TYR A 135 12.49 21.65 4.55
CA TYR A 135 11.82 21.09 5.72
C TYR A 135 10.52 21.84 6.05
N GLY A 136 9.52 21.10 6.56
CA GLY A 136 8.38 21.70 7.27
C GLY A 136 7.19 22.13 6.41
N CYS A 137 6.90 21.41 5.33
CA CYS A 137 5.67 21.59 4.55
C CYS A 137 4.50 20.76 5.11
#